data_AF-A0A0J8S5C3-F1
#
_entry.id   AF-A0A0J8S5C3-F1
#
_cell.length_a   1.000
_cell.length_b   1.000
_cell.length_c   1.000
_cell.angle_alpha   90.00
_cell.angle_beta   90.00
_cell.angle_gamma   90.00
#
_symmetry.space_group_name_H-M   'P 1'
#
loop_
_entity.id
_entity.type
_entity.pdbx_description
1 polymer ?
#
loop_
_entity_poly.entity_id
_entity_poly.type
_entity_poly.pdbx_seq_one_letter_code
_entity_poly.pdbx_strand_id
1 'polypeptide(L)'
;MAAKPLERYPLISQLCNVFGTDSTQLESTIAAAEQGEGGCFLRLEAHICFSKVSEANVDPPKPLLLGWIDLRNGQTLVTPEPSPGPGLEGQDLAHTDSHEERPITVLPCGNSKPAESSHPTQTDEYEGRKRRKVVGGLRLRPRTSCSREDDRDSSSYSSSQTEPVRQLRSETRFPQRSHSKKASRATGEPSSVDKLISGIWRQLHSNTELNWSTLATHATVGVSGEVTAELFKAVSNLCLRHSNKTQTARALEMIVQAYWTDCYEARIKSIRLERPASSASETRVTALKEACSTLGWGDKELRNKMAIWRGYKEIKDAGGWASLVFASSGVYRFCKYRTRIDDGLALRLQQIRSAVELAADTLHPKWRELLNVIGQGSVALYNGHPHEWVIMPSRSVQHITSTYRHLQAEFLFKFIDESIIDRSLFGDIDPRYTPDIDQNTCQVCGQLQSDDTTLNRCACFPALFGAPRKPVPIQIFHTTNGKNNGVIARCDHERGAAIAEFVGFITNGIEGLDVMAGGSKMQGYQIFQGQMGNFTRFINHSCHPNSQFQKFYWRGREHIIVVSRGILAGNEITVDYSDHYWERLDKACLCGESSCRFPQRKVARRIPSRTDSNNVGNLN
;
A
#
# COMPACT_ATOMS: atom_id res chain seq x y z
N MET A 1 38.35 -27.43 -25.32
CA MET A 1 38.99 -26.68 -24.22
C MET A 1 38.10 -26.82 -23.00
N ALA A 2 38.66 -27.11 -21.83
CA ALA A 2 37.91 -27.01 -20.58
C ALA A 2 37.60 -25.53 -20.30
N ALA A 3 36.42 -25.24 -19.76
CA ALA A 3 36.06 -23.90 -19.30
C ALA A 3 36.99 -23.47 -18.15
N LYS A 4 37.26 -22.17 -18.01
CA LYS A 4 38.13 -21.69 -16.92
C LYS A 4 37.42 -21.87 -15.57
N PRO A 5 38.13 -22.15 -14.46
CA PRO A 5 37.51 -22.35 -13.14
C PRO A 5 36.56 -21.21 -12.72
N LEU A 6 36.92 -19.96 -13.03
CA LEU A 6 36.09 -18.76 -12.82
C LEU A 6 34.73 -18.77 -13.56
N GLU A 7 34.64 -19.40 -14.72
CA GLU A 7 33.38 -19.51 -15.49
C GLU A 7 32.44 -20.56 -14.89
N ARG A 8 33.01 -21.57 -14.21
CA ARG A 8 32.28 -22.69 -13.59
C ARG A 8 31.86 -22.42 -12.15
N TYR A 9 32.63 -21.59 -11.44
CA TYR A 9 32.46 -21.26 -10.02
C TYR A 9 32.56 -19.74 -9.81
N PRO A 10 31.57 -18.95 -10.27
CA PRO A 10 31.66 -17.48 -10.33
C PRO A 10 31.79 -16.81 -8.95
N LEU A 11 31.48 -17.54 -7.87
CA LEU A 11 31.57 -17.05 -6.48
C LEU A 11 33.02 -16.99 -5.96
N ILE A 12 33.98 -17.64 -6.62
CA ILE A 12 35.41 -17.56 -6.26
C ILE A 12 35.88 -16.09 -6.26
N SER A 13 35.56 -15.34 -7.32
CA SER A 13 35.93 -13.92 -7.41
C SER A 13 35.30 -13.08 -6.30
N GLN A 14 34.09 -13.42 -5.86
CA GLN A 14 33.44 -12.73 -4.74
C GLN A 14 34.13 -13.03 -3.40
N LEU A 15 34.57 -14.26 -3.17
CA LEU A 15 35.32 -14.65 -1.98
C LEU A 15 36.68 -13.96 -1.89
N CYS A 16 37.44 -13.93 -2.99
CA CYS A 16 38.70 -13.19 -3.09
C CYS A 16 38.53 -11.71 -2.71
N ASN A 17 37.44 -11.07 -3.17
CA ASN A 17 37.12 -9.67 -2.82
C ASN A 17 36.76 -9.48 -1.33
N VAL A 18 36.15 -10.47 -0.68
CA VAL A 18 35.80 -10.42 0.76
C VAL A 18 37.02 -10.59 1.65
N PHE A 19 37.93 -11.49 1.29
CA PHE A 19 39.11 -11.83 2.10
C PHE A 19 40.41 -11.12 1.69
N GLY A 20 40.40 -10.37 0.59
CA GLY A 20 41.58 -9.64 0.07
C GLY A 20 42.67 -10.56 -0.50
N THR A 21 42.32 -11.79 -0.86
CA THR A 21 43.23 -12.81 -1.37
C THR A 21 43.25 -12.85 -2.90
N ASP A 22 44.43 -13.09 -3.48
CA ASP A 22 44.59 -13.23 -4.94
C ASP A 22 43.88 -14.51 -5.43
N SER A 23 43.13 -14.41 -6.54
CA SER A 23 42.36 -15.52 -7.09
C SER A 23 43.24 -16.60 -7.71
N THR A 24 44.47 -16.25 -8.15
CA THR A 24 45.42 -17.19 -8.80
C THR A 24 45.74 -18.41 -7.94
N GLN A 25 45.91 -18.25 -6.62
CA GLN A 25 46.18 -19.36 -5.70
C GLN A 25 44.96 -20.28 -5.55
N LEU A 26 43.77 -19.71 -5.43
CA LEU A 26 42.55 -20.49 -5.21
C LEU A 26 42.11 -21.22 -6.49
N GLU A 27 42.25 -20.58 -7.65
CA GLU A 27 42.04 -21.18 -8.97
C GLU A 27 43.01 -22.34 -9.24
N SER A 28 44.30 -22.20 -8.91
CA SER A 28 45.28 -23.29 -9.10
C SER A 28 45.01 -24.48 -8.18
N THR A 29 44.57 -24.24 -6.94
CA THR A 29 44.18 -25.30 -5.98
C THR A 29 42.96 -26.08 -6.48
N ILE A 30 41.96 -25.39 -7.03
CA ILE A 30 40.75 -26.03 -7.57
C ILE A 30 41.08 -26.83 -8.84
N ALA A 31 41.89 -26.28 -9.75
CA ALA A 31 42.34 -26.99 -10.94
C ALA A 31 43.19 -28.24 -10.62
N ALA A 32 43.93 -28.24 -9.50
CA ALA A 32 44.69 -29.40 -9.04
C ALA A 32 43.83 -30.49 -8.37
N ALA A 33 42.63 -30.16 -7.89
CA ALA A 33 41.73 -31.08 -7.20
C ALA A 33 40.74 -31.81 -8.13
N GLU A 34 40.57 -31.37 -9.38
CA GLU A 34 39.62 -31.97 -10.35
C GLU A 34 40.13 -33.33 -10.91
N GLN A 35 40.09 -34.40 -10.09
CA GLN A 35 40.18 -35.80 -10.56
C GLN A 35 38.93 -36.65 -10.23
N GLY A 36 37.76 -36.02 -10.04
CA GLY A 36 36.49 -36.73 -9.86
C GLY A 36 35.26 -35.85 -10.05
N GLU A 37 34.09 -36.46 -10.24
CA GLU A 37 32.80 -35.78 -10.50
C GLU A 37 32.17 -35.11 -9.25
N GLY A 38 33.00 -34.62 -8.33
CA GLY A 38 32.57 -33.88 -7.13
C GLY A 38 32.34 -32.39 -7.41
N GLY A 39 31.28 -31.81 -6.83
CA GLY A 39 31.08 -30.37 -6.82
C GLY A 39 32.10 -29.65 -5.92
N CYS A 40 32.40 -28.39 -6.22
CA CYS A 40 33.28 -27.56 -5.38
C CYS A 40 32.46 -26.80 -4.33
N PHE A 41 32.79 -26.98 -3.05
CA PHE A 41 32.08 -26.40 -1.92
C PHE A 41 33.02 -25.63 -0.99
N LEU A 42 32.61 -24.47 -0.52
CA LEU A 42 33.26 -23.75 0.57
C LEU A 42 32.76 -24.28 1.91
N ARG A 43 33.67 -24.86 2.71
CA ARG A 43 33.43 -25.22 4.11
C ARG A 43 33.60 -23.97 4.98
N LEU A 44 32.62 -23.65 5.82
CA LEU A 44 32.70 -22.54 6.78
C LEU A 44 32.93 -23.08 8.18
N GLU A 45 34.05 -22.69 8.80
CA GLU A 45 34.39 -23.03 10.17
C GLU A 45 34.68 -21.76 10.98
N ALA A 46 34.16 -21.70 12.20
CA ALA A 46 34.41 -20.61 13.13
C ALA A 46 35.29 -21.08 14.29
N HIS A 47 36.38 -20.34 14.53
CA HIS A 47 37.14 -20.39 15.78
C HIS A 47 36.85 -19.12 16.58
N ILE A 48 36.48 -19.28 17.85
CA ILE A 48 36.29 -18.16 18.77
C ILE A 48 37.61 -17.93 19.51
N CYS A 49 38.31 -16.86 19.15
CA CYS A 49 39.59 -16.47 19.75
C CYS A 49 39.39 -15.24 20.66
N PHE A 50 39.90 -15.31 21.89
CA PHE A 50 39.76 -14.25 22.89
C PHE A 50 40.98 -13.31 22.98
N SER A 51 41.99 -13.50 22.11
CA SER A 51 43.17 -12.63 21.96
C SER A 51 43.52 -12.43 20.48
N LYS A 52 44.19 -11.32 20.17
CA LYS A 52 44.73 -11.02 18.82
C LYS A 52 46.15 -11.54 18.61
N VAL A 53 46.83 -12.01 19.66
CA VAL A 53 48.20 -12.51 19.59
C VAL A 53 48.17 -14.01 19.83
N SER A 54 48.82 -14.77 18.94
CA SER A 54 48.98 -16.21 19.08
C SER A 54 49.98 -16.52 20.20
N GLU A 55 49.48 -16.69 21.43
CA GLU A 55 50.26 -17.34 22.48
C GLU A 55 50.36 -18.84 22.15
N ALA A 56 51.48 -19.21 21.54
CA ALA A 56 51.79 -20.57 21.17
C ALA A 56 52.05 -21.41 22.43
N ASN A 57 50.99 -22.04 22.98
CA ASN A 57 50.97 -23.35 23.66
C ASN A 57 49.61 -23.67 24.34
N VAL A 58 48.49 -23.32 23.71
CA VAL A 58 47.16 -23.83 24.09
C VAL A 58 46.53 -24.47 22.86
N ASP A 59 46.07 -25.72 22.98
CA ASP A 59 45.36 -26.40 21.88
C ASP A 59 44.16 -25.55 21.44
N PRO A 60 44.03 -25.21 20.14
CA PRO A 60 42.97 -24.33 19.68
C PRO A 60 41.61 -24.98 19.91
N PRO A 61 40.58 -24.22 20.34
CA PRO A 61 39.24 -24.76 20.51
C PRO A 61 38.74 -25.35 19.18
N LYS A 62 38.14 -26.54 19.27
CA LYS A 62 37.65 -27.31 18.13
C LYS A 62 36.75 -26.43 17.25
N PRO A 63 37.00 -26.35 15.92
CA PRO A 63 36.23 -25.49 15.03
C PRO A 63 34.74 -25.82 15.08
N LEU A 64 33.91 -24.77 15.15
CA LEU A 64 32.48 -24.89 14.94
C LEU A 64 32.22 -24.91 13.43
N LEU A 65 31.83 -26.07 12.89
CA LEU A 65 31.39 -26.18 11.50
C LEU A 65 30.04 -25.45 11.34
N LEU A 66 30.03 -24.37 10.58
CA LEU A 66 28.84 -23.55 10.31
C LEU A 66 28.04 -24.05 9.11
N GLY A 67 28.64 -24.88 8.25
CA GLY A 67 28.00 -25.49 7.09
C GLY A 67 28.87 -25.39 5.83
N TRP A 68 28.24 -25.61 4.68
CA TRP A 68 28.89 -25.60 3.37
C TRP A 68 28.14 -24.69 2.40
N ILE A 69 28.84 -24.11 1.42
CA ILE A 69 28.24 -23.31 0.33
C ILE A 69 28.70 -23.90 -1.00
N ASP A 70 27.77 -24.23 -1.90
CA ASP A 70 28.10 -24.64 -3.27
C ASP A 70 28.59 -23.44 -4.08
N LEU A 71 29.82 -23.50 -4.59
CA LEU A 71 30.46 -22.38 -5.27
C LEU A 71 29.94 -22.13 -6.70
N ARG A 72 29.05 -22.99 -7.20
CA ARG A 72 28.39 -22.84 -8.51
C ARG A 72 27.18 -21.91 -8.43
N ASN A 73 26.38 -22.02 -7.37
CA ASN A 73 25.07 -21.36 -7.25
C ASN A 73 24.84 -20.60 -5.94
N GLY A 74 25.74 -20.71 -4.96
CA GLY A 74 25.66 -20.01 -3.67
C GLY A 74 24.68 -20.65 -2.67
N GLN A 75 24.19 -21.85 -2.95
CA GLN A 75 23.26 -22.54 -2.06
C GLN A 75 23.98 -23.04 -0.81
N THR A 76 23.48 -22.62 0.37
CA THR A 76 23.96 -23.09 1.66
C THR A 76 23.41 -24.48 1.96
N LEU A 77 24.31 -25.42 2.26
CA LEU A 77 24.01 -26.77 2.76
C LEU A 77 24.32 -26.80 4.25
N VAL A 78 23.26 -26.82 5.07
CA VAL A 78 23.34 -26.91 6.53
C VAL A 78 23.25 -28.38 6.94
N THR A 79 24.13 -28.82 7.84
CA THR A 79 24.03 -30.16 8.45
C THR A 79 22.77 -30.25 9.33
N PRO A 80 21.97 -31.33 9.24
CA PRO A 80 20.83 -31.52 10.12
C PRO A 80 21.29 -31.72 11.57
N GLU A 81 20.60 -31.08 12.52
CA GLU A 81 20.82 -31.32 13.96
C GLU A 81 20.38 -32.73 14.37
N PRO A 82 21.00 -33.32 15.42
CA PRO A 82 20.61 -34.62 15.93
C PRO A 82 19.23 -34.57 16.58
N SER A 83 18.33 -35.45 16.14
CA SER A 83 16.97 -35.60 16.66
C SER A 83 16.95 -35.95 18.15
N PRO A 84 16.06 -35.36 18.97
CA PRO A 84 15.94 -35.69 20.39
C PRO A 84 15.32 -37.09 20.58
N GLY A 85 15.98 -37.93 21.39
CA GLY A 85 15.46 -39.22 21.84
C GLY A 85 14.40 -39.09 22.95
N PRO A 86 13.67 -40.18 23.27
CA PRO A 86 12.49 -40.13 24.11
C PRO A 86 12.81 -40.19 25.62
N GLY A 87 12.16 -39.29 26.38
CA GLY A 87 11.63 -39.46 27.75
C GLY A 87 12.51 -39.96 28.91
N LEU A 88 12.42 -39.30 30.07
CA LEU A 88 11.82 -39.87 31.30
C LEU A 88 11.71 -38.83 32.44
N GLU A 89 10.50 -38.76 33.01
CA GLU A 89 10.12 -38.56 34.43
C GLU A 89 10.84 -37.54 35.36
N GLY A 90 10.04 -36.58 35.84
CA GLY A 90 9.64 -36.52 37.27
C GLY A 90 10.45 -35.68 38.26
N GLN A 91 9.88 -34.58 38.78
CA GLN A 91 9.24 -34.56 40.12
C GLN A 91 8.67 -33.19 40.53
N ASP A 92 7.65 -33.29 41.38
CA ASP A 92 6.72 -32.31 41.96
C ASP A 92 7.30 -31.05 42.66
N LEU A 93 6.45 -30.00 42.78
CA LEU A 93 5.80 -29.65 44.06
C LEU A 93 4.65 -28.63 43.86
N ALA A 94 3.74 -28.53 44.84
CA ALA A 94 2.31 -28.23 44.61
C ALA A 94 1.76 -26.94 45.29
N HIS A 95 0.40 -26.81 45.27
CA HIS A 95 -0.50 -25.91 46.03
C HIS A 95 -0.83 -24.50 45.46
N THR A 96 -2.09 -24.02 45.43
CA THR A 96 -3.44 -24.65 45.56
C THR A 96 -4.54 -23.74 44.98
N ASP A 97 -5.69 -24.33 44.63
CA ASP A 97 -6.95 -23.66 44.23
C ASP A 97 -7.65 -22.82 45.32
N SER A 98 -8.45 -21.83 44.90
CA SER A 98 -9.92 -21.87 45.06
C SER A 98 -10.66 -20.63 44.52
N HIS A 99 -11.86 -20.87 43.97
CA HIS A 99 -12.84 -19.90 43.48
C HIS A 99 -13.80 -19.44 44.60
N GLU A 100 -14.44 -18.27 44.44
CA GLU A 100 -15.90 -18.13 44.69
C GLU A 100 -16.53 -16.91 43.98
N GLU A 101 -17.86 -16.86 43.87
CA GLU A 101 -18.62 -16.01 42.92
C GLU A 101 -19.44 -14.86 43.57
N ARG A 102 -19.70 -13.80 42.76
CA ARG A 102 -20.95 -12.97 42.55
C ARG A 102 -22.02 -12.86 43.69
N PRO A 103 -22.77 -11.73 43.83
CA PRO A 103 -23.48 -11.05 42.73
C PRO A 103 -23.73 -9.51 42.85
N ILE A 104 -24.73 -9.00 42.10
CA ILE A 104 -25.01 -7.61 41.71
C ILE A 104 -26.17 -6.96 42.51
N THR A 105 -26.10 -5.65 42.82
CA THR A 105 -27.31 -4.79 42.99
C THR A 105 -27.04 -3.31 42.62
N VAL A 106 -28.09 -2.49 42.45
CA VAL A 106 -28.12 -1.25 41.64
C VAL A 106 -28.99 -0.13 42.28
N LEU A 107 -28.55 1.15 42.19
CA LEU A 107 -29.30 2.44 42.37
C LEU A 107 -29.85 2.83 43.78
N PRO A 108 -30.39 4.07 44.05
CA PRO A 108 -30.29 5.39 43.36
C PRO A 108 -30.13 6.67 44.27
N CYS A 109 -29.66 7.80 43.71
CA CYS A 109 -30.08 9.23 43.94
C CYS A 109 -29.15 10.20 43.17
N GLY A 110 -29.47 11.45 42.81
CA GLY A 110 -30.72 12.25 42.91
C GLY A 110 -30.47 13.72 42.47
N ASN A 111 -31.26 14.22 41.51
CA ASN A 111 -31.36 15.56 40.88
C ASN A 111 -30.70 16.83 41.49
N SER A 112 -30.20 17.74 40.62
CA SER A 112 -30.75 19.12 40.47
C SER A 112 -30.20 19.91 39.25
N LYS A 113 -31.06 20.73 38.62
CA LYS A 113 -30.71 21.89 37.74
C LYS A 113 -31.02 23.20 38.51
N PRO A 114 -30.60 24.40 38.04
CA PRO A 114 -31.52 25.26 37.23
C PRO A 114 -30.80 26.07 36.11
N ALA A 115 -31.47 27.09 35.54
CA ALA A 115 -31.08 27.78 34.30
C ALA A 115 -31.19 29.33 34.37
N GLU A 116 -30.57 30.01 33.38
CA GLU A 116 -30.83 31.37 32.81
C GLU A 116 -31.01 32.63 33.69
N SER A 117 -30.26 33.72 33.39
CA SER A 117 -30.79 34.94 32.70
C SER A 117 -29.85 36.20 32.66
N SER A 118 -29.93 36.93 31.53
CA SER A 118 -29.75 38.39 31.24
C SER A 118 -28.63 39.30 31.81
N HIS A 119 -27.88 39.92 30.87
CA HIS A 119 -27.52 41.36 30.62
C HIS A 119 -27.85 42.49 31.64
N PRO A 120 -27.13 43.65 31.62
CA PRO A 120 -26.67 44.45 30.45
C PRO A 120 -25.17 44.91 30.51
N THR A 121 -24.58 45.86 29.75
CA THR A 121 -25.07 46.95 28.85
C THR A 121 -24.19 47.19 27.59
N GLN A 122 -23.79 48.45 27.25
CA GLN A 122 -23.21 48.94 25.99
C GLN A 122 -22.03 49.92 26.18
N THR A 123 -21.13 49.99 25.18
CA THR A 123 -20.73 51.17 24.35
C THR A 123 -19.72 50.65 23.30
N ASP A 124 -20.12 50.46 22.04
CA ASP A 124 -20.08 51.43 20.91
C ASP A 124 -18.67 51.63 20.30
N GLU A 125 -18.47 51.19 19.04
CA GLU A 125 -18.00 52.03 17.93
C GLU A 125 -17.95 51.31 16.56
N TYR A 126 -18.12 52.13 15.52
CA TYR A 126 -18.09 51.93 14.05
C TYR A 126 -16.90 51.09 13.48
N GLU A 127 -16.83 50.58 12.23
CA GLU A 127 -17.39 51.01 10.92
C GLU A 127 -17.74 49.84 9.96
N GLY A 128 -18.51 50.14 8.89
CA GLY A 128 -19.00 49.16 7.91
C GLY A 128 -18.27 49.06 6.56
N ARG A 129 -18.43 47.91 5.89
CA ARG A 129 -17.88 47.60 4.55
C ARG A 129 -18.40 48.52 3.43
N LYS A 130 -17.53 48.88 2.46
CA LYS A 130 -17.94 49.34 1.11
C LYS A 130 -17.30 48.51 -0.02
N ARG A 131 -17.93 48.56 -1.21
CA ARG A 131 -17.83 47.61 -2.33
C ARG A 131 -16.85 48.03 -3.44
N ARG A 132 -16.19 47.01 -4.03
CA ARG A 132 -16.05 46.71 -5.50
C ARG A 132 -15.79 47.87 -6.49
N LYS A 133 -14.72 47.75 -7.29
CA LYS A 133 -14.69 48.14 -8.72
C LYS A 133 -13.70 47.27 -9.52
N VAL A 134 -14.17 46.69 -10.63
CA VAL A 134 -13.38 46.12 -11.74
C VAL A 134 -14.08 46.56 -13.02
N VAL A 135 -13.33 46.97 -14.04
CA VAL A 135 -13.84 47.58 -15.28
C VAL A 135 -13.21 46.90 -16.49
N GLY A 136 -13.99 46.68 -17.55
CA GLY A 136 -13.53 46.20 -18.86
C GLY A 136 -13.29 44.68 -18.93
N GLY A 137 -13.82 43.91 -19.88
CA GLY A 137 -14.75 44.23 -20.95
C GLY A 137 -14.25 43.81 -22.32
N LEU A 138 -14.61 42.61 -22.77
CA LEU A 138 -14.91 42.32 -24.17
C LEU A 138 -15.77 41.04 -24.24
N ARG A 139 -16.84 41.06 -25.05
CA ARG A 139 -17.69 39.90 -25.33
C ARG A 139 -17.58 39.57 -26.82
N LEU A 140 -17.47 38.29 -27.15
CA LEU A 140 -17.85 37.76 -28.46
C LEU A 140 -19.01 36.76 -28.25
N ARG A 141 -20.06 36.90 -29.06
CA ARG A 141 -21.29 36.08 -29.00
C ARG A 141 -21.10 34.79 -29.81
N PRO A 142 -21.78 33.68 -29.48
CA PRO A 142 -21.67 32.43 -30.23
C PRO A 142 -22.52 32.47 -31.51
N ARG A 143 -22.11 31.71 -32.54
CA ARG A 143 -22.98 31.36 -33.68
C ARG A 143 -23.71 30.06 -33.35
N THR A 144 -25.03 30.07 -33.55
CA THR A 144 -25.91 28.91 -33.52
C THR A 144 -26.04 28.30 -34.92
N SER A 145 -25.95 26.98 -35.04
CA SER A 145 -26.52 26.21 -36.15
C SER A 145 -26.85 24.79 -35.69
N CYS A 146 -27.84 24.19 -36.36
CA CYS A 146 -28.33 22.81 -36.21
C CYS A 146 -27.21 21.76 -36.44
N SER A 147 -27.37 20.47 -36.12
CA SER A 147 -28.62 19.68 -36.04
C SER A 147 -28.57 18.61 -34.93
N ARG A 148 -29.74 18.08 -34.56
CA ARG A 148 -29.87 16.79 -33.89
C ARG A 148 -30.25 15.76 -34.94
N GLU A 149 -29.56 14.63 -34.96
CA GLU A 149 -30.04 13.40 -35.59
C GLU A 149 -30.20 12.37 -34.48
N ASP A 150 -31.45 11.90 -34.31
CA ASP A 150 -31.85 10.90 -33.31
C ASP A 150 -31.76 9.50 -33.95
N ASP A 151 -30.57 8.90 -33.95
CA ASP A 151 -30.43 7.48 -34.35
C ASP A 151 -30.92 6.55 -33.24
N ARG A 152 -32.23 6.25 -33.30
CA ARG A 152 -32.88 5.19 -32.52
C ARG A 152 -32.76 3.85 -33.23
N ASP A 153 -31.58 3.23 -33.18
CA ASP A 153 -31.44 1.87 -33.72
C ASP A 153 -31.93 0.82 -32.72
N SER A 154 -33.24 0.55 -32.77
CA SER A 154 -33.90 -0.50 -31.98
C SER A 154 -33.80 -1.84 -32.71
N SER A 155 -32.68 -2.54 -32.56
CA SER A 155 -32.55 -3.91 -33.07
C SER A 155 -33.07 -4.92 -32.04
N SER A 156 -34.12 -5.63 -32.44
CA SER A 156 -34.84 -6.62 -31.63
C SER A 156 -33.97 -7.83 -31.27
N TYR A 157 -33.67 -8.01 -29.99
CA TYR A 157 -33.05 -9.24 -29.50
C TYR A 157 -34.08 -10.37 -29.44
N SER A 158 -33.81 -11.43 -30.22
CA SER A 158 -34.49 -12.73 -30.07
C SER A 158 -34.25 -13.30 -28.67
N SER A 159 -35.27 -13.92 -28.09
CA SER A 159 -35.24 -14.44 -26.72
C SER A 159 -34.46 -15.75 -26.62
N SER A 160 -33.31 -15.70 -25.95
CA SER A 160 -32.65 -16.88 -25.37
C SER A 160 -31.97 -16.49 -24.05
N GLN A 161 -32.55 -17.01 -22.95
CA GLN A 161 -32.07 -17.13 -21.56
C GLN A 161 -30.73 -16.45 -21.21
N THR A 162 -30.69 -15.32 -20.47
CA THR A 162 -30.75 -15.16 -18.98
C THR A 162 -29.52 -15.71 -18.26
N GLU A 163 -28.76 -14.83 -17.57
CA GLU A 163 -27.76 -15.05 -16.48
C GLU A 163 -26.99 -13.76 -16.06
N PRO A 164 -26.54 -13.58 -14.80
CA PRO A 164 -25.95 -12.34 -14.29
C PRO A 164 -24.45 -12.20 -14.60
N VAL A 165 -24.10 -11.22 -15.44
CA VAL A 165 -22.71 -10.96 -15.87
C VAL A 165 -22.41 -9.46 -15.84
N ARG A 166 -21.23 -9.06 -15.34
CA ARG A 166 -20.73 -7.68 -15.51
C ARG A 166 -20.31 -7.48 -16.96
N GLN A 167 -20.95 -6.54 -17.64
CA GLN A 167 -20.60 -6.15 -19.00
C GLN A 167 -19.96 -4.76 -19.02
N LEU A 168 -18.98 -4.56 -19.92
CA LEU A 168 -18.46 -3.22 -20.20
C LEU A 168 -19.57 -2.36 -20.81
N ARG A 169 -19.91 -1.24 -20.16
CA ARG A 169 -20.75 -0.22 -20.80
C ARG A 169 -19.96 0.51 -21.87
N SER A 170 -20.48 0.51 -23.10
CA SER A 170 -20.00 1.27 -24.24
C SER A 170 -20.30 2.78 -24.13
N GLU A 171 -20.00 3.42 -22.99
CA GLU A 171 -19.97 4.88 -22.90
C GLU A 171 -18.75 5.41 -23.67
N THR A 172 -18.95 5.70 -24.95
CA THR A 172 -17.94 6.20 -25.92
C THR A 172 -17.25 7.49 -25.50
N ARG A 173 -17.72 8.16 -24.45
CA ARG A 173 -17.17 9.42 -23.93
C ARG A 173 -16.00 9.16 -22.97
N PHE A 174 -14.88 8.68 -23.54
CA PHE A 174 -13.62 8.45 -22.84
C PHE A 174 -13.25 9.61 -21.90
N PRO A 175 -12.84 9.36 -20.64
CA PRO A 175 -12.33 10.39 -19.75
C PRO A 175 -10.95 10.88 -20.25
N GLN A 176 -10.95 11.79 -21.23
CA GLN A 176 -9.71 12.37 -21.78
C GLN A 176 -8.84 12.92 -20.65
N ARG A 177 -7.55 12.55 -20.65
CA ARG A 177 -6.54 13.25 -19.86
C ARG A 177 -6.51 14.70 -20.32
N SER A 178 -6.82 15.62 -19.40
CA SER A 178 -6.75 17.05 -19.69
C SER A 178 -5.28 17.45 -19.87
N HIS A 179 -4.84 17.59 -21.11
CA HIS A 179 -3.62 18.35 -21.44
C HIS A 179 -3.82 19.88 -21.27
N SER A 180 -4.99 20.35 -20.82
CA SER A 180 -5.23 21.76 -20.54
C SER A 180 -4.55 22.22 -19.25
N LYS A 181 -3.75 23.29 -19.37
CA LYS A 181 -3.31 24.09 -18.21
C LYS A 181 -4.56 24.65 -17.52
N LYS A 182 -4.74 24.35 -16.23
CA LYS A 182 -5.82 24.86 -15.36
C LYS A 182 -7.26 24.56 -15.82
N ALA A 183 -7.65 23.28 -15.81
CA ALA A 183 -9.06 22.92 -15.63
C ALA A 183 -9.50 23.21 -14.18
N SER A 184 -9.79 24.48 -13.87
CA SER A 184 -10.18 24.92 -12.52
C SER A 184 -11.62 24.50 -12.18
N ARG A 185 -11.81 23.22 -11.85
CA ARG A 185 -12.85 22.85 -10.89
C ARG A 185 -12.40 23.43 -9.54
N ALA A 186 -13.32 23.99 -8.75
CA ALA A 186 -13.00 24.73 -7.53
C ALA A 186 -12.61 23.81 -6.34
N THR A 187 -11.65 22.92 -6.53
CA THR A 187 -10.83 22.37 -5.45
C THR A 187 -9.84 23.46 -5.04
N GLY A 188 -9.94 23.98 -3.82
CA GLY A 188 -8.95 24.90 -3.27
C GLY A 188 -7.56 24.27 -3.27
N GLU A 189 -6.50 25.09 -3.22
CA GLU A 189 -5.15 24.54 -3.16
C GLU A 189 -5.01 23.58 -1.97
N PRO A 190 -4.48 22.35 -2.15
CA PRO A 190 -4.39 21.40 -1.07
C PRO A 190 -3.56 21.97 0.08
N SER A 191 -4.06 21.82 1.30
CA SER A 191 -3.43 22.42 2.48
C SER A 191 -2.04 21.83 2.70
N SER A 192 -1.24 22.48 3.55
CA SER A 192 0.05 21.90 3.97
C SER A 192 -0.14 20.51 4.60
N VAL A 193 -1.27 20.26 5.28
CA VAL A 193 -1.64 18.95 5.85
C VAL A 193 -1.92 17.92 4.76
N ASP A 194 -2.70 18.27 3.74
CA ASP A 194 -3.00 17.35 2.63
C ASP A 194 -1.73 17.00 1.85
N LYS A 195 -0.84 17.97 1.65
CA LYS A 195 0.48 17.78 1.03
C LYS A 195 1.37 16.83 1.85
N LEU A 196 1.37 16.94 3.19
CA LEU A 196 2.11 16.02 4.06
C LEU A 196 1.52 14.59 4.00
N ILE A 197 0.20 14.45 4.17
CA ILE A 197 -0.46 13.14 4.17
C ILE A 197 -0.34 12.45 2.80
N SER A 198 -0.51 13.18 1.69
CA SER A 198 -0.26 12.63 0.36
C SER A 198 1.22 12.29 0.15
N GLY A 199 2.15 13.07 0.73
CA GLY A 199 3.58 12.75 0.73
C GLY A 199 3.88 11.41 1.40
N ILE A 200 3.32 11.17 2.59
CA ILE A 200 3.44 9.89 3.33
C ILE A 200 2.92 8.74 2.46
N TRP A 201 1.71 8.84 1.92
CA TRP A 201 1.13 7.78 1.09
C TRP A 201 1.91 7.53 -0.21
N ARG A 202 2.45 8.58 -0.85
CA ARG A 202 3.30 8.44 -2.04
C ARG A 202 4.65 7.80 -1.72
N GLN A 203 5.23 8.07 -0.54
CA GLN A 203 6.48 7.45 -0.12
C GLN A 203 6.26 5.97 0.23
N LEU A 204 5.18 5.63 0.93
CA LEU A 204 4.79 4.23 1.22
C LEU A 204 4.61 3.40 -0.06
N HIS A 205 4.05 3.98 -1.11
CA HIS A 205 3.83 3.29 -2.39
C HIS A 205 4.93 3.56 -3.43
N SER A 206 6.12 3.97 -2.96
CA SER A 206 7.31 4.13 -3.81
C SER A 206 8.27 2.96 -3.63
N ASN A 207 9.13 2.74 -4.64
CA ASN A 207 10.21 1.75 -4.62
C ASN A 207 11.38 2.16 -3.71
N THR A 208 11.12 2.91 -2.63
CA THR A 208 12.12 3.23 -1.60
C THR A 208 12.42 1.95 -0.82
N GLU A 209 13.69 1.60 -0.66
CA GLU A 209 14.07 0.58 0.31
C GLU A 209 14.59 1.25 1.59
N LEU A 210 13.87 1.06 2.70
CA LEU A 210 14.25 1.55 4.03
C LEU A 210 14.73 0.38 4.89
N ASN A 211 16.04 0.11 4.90
CA ASN A 211 16.65 -0.95 5.71
C ASN A 211 18.09 -0.59 6.10
N TRP A 212 18.58 -1.15 7.21
CA TRP A 212 19.92 -0.83 7.72
C TRP A 212 21.05 -1.28 6.78
N SER A 213 20.90 -2.44 6.15
CA SER A 213 21.88 -3.01 5.21
C SER A 213 22.20 -2.09 4.03
N THR A 214 21.24 -1.31 3.53
CA THR A 214 21.44 -0.36 2.42
C THR A 214 22.53 0.67 2.72
N LEU A 215 22.75 1.05 3.98
CA LEU A 215 23.81 2.00 4.37
C LEU A 215 25.23 1.42 4.19
N ALA A 216 25.40 0.13 4.46
CA ALA A 216 26.71 -0.54 4.50
C ALA A 216 27.30 -0.86 3.11
N THR A 217 26.49 -0.94 2.06
CA THR A 217 26.96 -1.39 0.73
C THR A 217 27.75 -0.30 -0.01
N HIS A 218 29.08 -0.33 0.03
CA HIS A 218 29.90 0.50 -0.84
C HIS A 218 29.91 -0.05 -2.27
N ALA A 219 29.86 0.83 -3.27
CA ALA A 219 29.91 0.46 -4.68
C ALA A 219 30.78 1.47 -5.44
N THR A 220 31.87 0.98 -6.00
CA THR A 220 32.73 1.73 -6.91
C THR A 220 32.25 1.49 -8.34
N VAL A 221 32.27 2.54 -9.17
CA VAL A 221 32.13 2.43 -10.62
C VAL A 221 33.40 3.04 -11.20
N GLY A 222 34.17 2.23 -11.92
CA GLY A 222 35.31 2.72 -12.68
C GLY A 222 34.81 3.58 -13.83
N VAL A 223 35.12 4.87 -13.82
CA VAL A 223 34.73 5.82 -14.88
C VAL A 223 35.98 6.14 -15.70
N SER A 224 36.21 5.35 -16.75
CA SER A 224 37.26 5.60 -17.75
C SER A 224 36.79 5.10 -19.12
N GLY A 225 36.40 6.02 -20.00
CA GLY A 225 35.93 5.71 -21.36
C GLY A 225 34.71 6.54 -21.78
N GLU A 226 34.19 6.25 -22.97
CA GLU A 226 32.94 6.83 -23.48
C GLU A 226 31.71 6.33 -22.69
N VAL A 227 30.63 7.12 -22.70
CA VAL A 227 29.41 6.77 -21.96
C VAL A 227 28.56 5.78 -22.76
N THR A 228 28.81 4.48 -22.53
CA THR A 228 27.97 3.41 -23.08
C THR A 228 26.63 3.28 -22.35
N ALA A 229 25.69 2.53 -22.93
CA ALA A 229 24.39 2.25 -22.31
C ALA A 229 24.54 1.47 -20.99
N GLU A 230 25.53 0.59 -20.90
CA GLU A 230 25.88 -0.19 -19.72
C GLU A 230 26.40 0.72 -18.61
N LEU A 231 27.29 1.67 -18.94
CA LEU A 231 27.78 2.65 -17.98
C LEU A 231 26.64 3.55 -17.49
N PHE A 232 25.77 4.04 -18.38
CA PHE A 232 24.60 4.83 -17.99
C PHE A 232 23.65 4.05 -17.06
N LYS A 233 23.41 2.76 -17.34
CA LYS A 233 22.61 1.87 -16.48
C LYS A 233 23.29 1.64 -15.13
N ALA A 234 24.61 1.43 -15.09
CA ALA A 234 25.37 1.25 -13.87
C ALA A 234 25.35 2.50 -12.98
N VAL A 235 25.56 3.69 -13.57
CA VAL A 235 25.49 4.98 -12.86
C VAL A 235 24.06 5.27 -12.40
N SER A 236 23.02 5.00 -13.22
CA SER A 236 21.62 5.15 -12.81
C SER A 236 21.27 4.28 -11.60
N ASN A 237 21.73 3.02 -11.58
CA ASN A 237 21.59 2.12 -10.44
C ASN A 237 22.40 2.57 -9.22
N LEU A 238 23.55 3.24 -9.41
CA LEU A 238 24.29 3.88 -8.32
C LEU A 238 23.52 5.07 -7.73
N CYS A 239 22.94 5.93 -8.57
CA CYS A 239 22.08 7.04 -8.14
C CYS A 239 20.87 6.56 -7.34
N LEU A 240 20.19 5.50 -7.78
CA LEU A 240 19.08 4.90 -7.03
C LEU A 240 19.52 4.37 -5.66
N ARG A 241 20.62 3.62 -5.59
CA ARG A 241 21.17 3.12 -4.31
C ARG A 241 21.57 4.24 -3.37
N HIS A 242 22.21 5.30 -3.86
CA HIS A 242 22.56 6.47 -3.05
C HIS A 242 21.32 7.24 -2.59
N SER A 243 20.27 7.34 -3.42
CA SER A 243 18.99 7.92 -3.01
C SER A 243 18.37 7.14 -1.84
N ASN A 244 18.30 5.80 -1.95
CA ASN A 244 17.78 4.94 -0.87
C ASN A 244 18.62 5.05 0.42
N LYS A 245 19.95 5.13 0.31
CA LYS A 245 20.85 5.42 1.44
C LYS A 245 20.53 6.75 2.11
N THR A 246 20.49 7.85 1.35
CA THR A 246 20.22 9.19 1.89
C THR A 246 18.83 9.27 2.53
N GLN A 247 17.84 8.61 1.95
CA GLN A 247 16.48 8.55 2.49
C GLN A 247 16.41 7.73 3.79
N THR A 248 17.11 6.61 3.87
CA THR A 248 17.25 5.80 5.09
C THR A 248 17.99 6.57 6.19
N ALA A 249 19.13 7.20 5.87
CA ALA A 249 19.88 8.02 6.81
C ALA A 249 19.05 9.19 7.35
N ARG A 250 18.24 9.83 6.49
CA ARG A 250 17.29 10.88 6.89
C ARG A 250 16.17 10.36 7.78
N ALA A 251 15.65 9.16 7.53
CA ALA A 251 14.65 8.55 8.40
C ALA A 251 15.23 8.27 9.80
N LEU A 252 16.46 7.73 9.87
CA LEU A 252 17.19 7.54 11.13
C LEU A 252 17.47 8.86 11.86
N GLU A 253 17.92 9.90 11.13
CA GLU A 253 18.11 11.24 11.67
C GLU A 253 16.81 11.77 12.32
N MET A 254 15.68 11.64 11.62
CA MET A 254 14.36 12.06 12.12
C MET A 254 13.90 11.24 13.33
N ILE A 255 14.17 9.93 13.37
CA ILE A 255 13.89 9.05 14.53
C ILE A 255 14.67 9.54 15.76
N VAL A 256 16.00 9.70 15.63
CA VAL A 256 16.87 10.14 16.72
C VAL A 256 16.51 11.55 17.19
N GLN A 257 16.18 12.47 16.27
CA GLN A 257 15.80 13.85 16.63
C GLN A 257 14.44 13.93 17.34
N ALA A 258 13.45 13.11 16.94
CA ALA A 258 12.18 13.00 17.65
C ALA A 258 12.37 12.39 19.05
N TYR A 259 13.15 11.31 19.17
CA TYR A 259 13.43 10.65 20.44
C TYR A 259 14.27 11.52 21.39
N TRP A 260 15.29 12.23 20.88
CA TRP A 260 16.04 13.21 21.64
C TRP A 260 15.12 14.30 22.25
N THR A 261 14.06 14.68 21.52
CA THR A 261 13.06 15.63 22.04
C THR A 261 12.25 15.04 23.19
N ASP A 262 11.89 13.75 23.13
CA ASP A 262 11.29 13.03 24.27
C ASP A 262 12.24 13.04 25.49
N CYS A 263 13.52 12.72 25.28
CA CYS A 263 14.55 12.72 26.33
C CYS A 263 14.77 14.10 26.95
N TYR A 264 14.81 15.16 26.13
CA TYR A 264 14.97 16.54 26.59
C TYR A 264 13.78 17.01 27.45
N GLU A 265 12.55 16.67 27.04
CA GLU A 265 11.35 16.96 27.83
C GLU A 265 11.30 16.16 29.14
N ALA A 266 11.78 14.91 29.14
CA ALA A 266 11.95 14.10 30.35
C ALA A 266 13.02 14.69 31.29
N ARG A 267 14.16 15.16 30.75
CA ARG A 267 15.23 15.78 31.54
C ARG A 267 14.80 17.08 32.20
N ILE A 268 13.97 17.92 31.54
CA ILE A 268 13.34 19.07 32.19
C ILE A 268 12.48 18.65 33.40
N LYS A 269 11.76 17.52 33.30
CA LYS A 269 10.97 17.01 34.44
C LYS A 269 11.89 16.51 35.56
N SER A 270 12.98 15.80 35.26
CA SER A 270 13.90 15.31 36.30
C SER A 270 14.62 16.46 37.02
N ILE A 271 15.11 17.49 36.32
CA ILE A 271 15.74 18.67 36.94
C ILE A 271 14.77 19.39 37.88
N ARG A 272 13.46 19.38 37.59
CA ARG A 272 12.44 19.95 38.49
C ARG A 272 12.24 19.13 39.76
N LEU A 273 12.37 17.80 39.68
CA LEU A 273 12.32 16.91 40.84
C LEU A 273 13.60 17.02 41.68
N GLU A 274 14.76 17.14 41.02
CA GLU A 274 16.07 17.38 41.66
C GLU A 274 16.15 18.76 42.33
N ARG A 275 15.41 19.77 41.83
CA ARG A 275 15.42 21.15 42.34
C ARG A 275 14.00 21.72 42.46
N PRO A 276 13.21 21.31 43.48
CA PRO A 276 11.82 21.76 43.63
C PRO A 276 11.65 23.27 43.82
N ALA A 277 12.67 23.95 44.34
CA ALA A 277 12.67 25.40 44.57
C ALA A 277 12.98 26.25 43.33
N SER A 278 13.49 25.66 42.24
CA SER A 278 13.83 26.40 41.02
C SER A 278 12.59 26.72 40.18
N SER A 279 12.55 27.91 39.59
CA SER A 279 11.42 28.31 38.74
C SER A 279 11.33 27.46 37.47
N ALA A 280 10.13 27.32 36.91
CA ALA A 280 9.92 26.59 35.65
C ALA A 280 10.71 27.18 34.46
N SER A 281 11.18 28.43 34.56
CA SER A 281 12.08 29.05 33.58
C SER A 281 13.53 28.58 33.80
N GLU A 282 14.04 28.65 35.03
CA GLU A 282 15.38 28.17 35.41
C GLU A 282 15.59 26.70 35.07
N THR A 283 14.59 25.84 35.31
CA THR A 283 14.64 24.42 34.93
C THR A 283 14.96 24.26 33.43
N ARG A 284 14.27 25.03 32.58
CA ARG A 284 14.46 24.97 31.12
C ARG A 284 15.80 25.55 30.70
N VAL A 285 16.25 26.64 31.32
CA VAL A 285 17.57 27.23 31.05
C VAL A 285 18.69 26.28 31.46
N THR A 286 18.53 25.55 32.57
CA THR A 286 19.49 24.53 33.02
C THR A 286 19.58 23.38 32.01
N ALA A 287 18.43 22.79 31.63
CA ALA A 287 18.36 21.73 30.62
C ALA A 287 18.92 22.17 29.25
N LEU A 288 18.66 23.42 28.86
CA LEU A 288 19.15 23.97 27.60
C LEU A 288 20.67 24.18 27.61
N LYS A 289 21.25 24.66 28.71
CA LYS A 289 22.70 24.78 28.89
C LYS A 289 23.39 23.42 28.88
N GLU A 290 22.84 22.43 29.59
CA GLU A 290 23.30 21.04 29.60
C GLU A 290 23.33 20.48 28.17
N ALA A 291 22.22 20.58 27.44
CA ALA A 291 22.11 20.13 26.06
C ALA A 291 23.07 20.86 25.09
N CYS A 292 23.22 22.19 25.21
CA CYS A 292 24.19 22.96 24.43
C CYS A 292 25.63 22.49 24.66
N SER A 293 25.99 22.21 25.92
CA SER A 293 27.32 21.73 26.29
C SER A 293 27.61 20.35 25.70
N THR A 294 26.65 19.42 25.75
CA THR A 294 26.82 18.06 25.20
C THR A 294 26.87 18.04 23.67
N LEU A 295 26.11 18.92 23.00
CA LEU A 295 26.04 18.97 21.53
C LEU A 295 27.11 19.87 20.90
N GLY A 296 27.81 20.68 21.69
CA GLY A 296 28.76 21.69 21.19
C GLY A 296 28.10 22.82 20.39
N TRP A 297 26.81 23.11 20.63
CA TRP A 297 26.03 24.06 19.84
C TRP A 297 25.66 25.32 20.62
N GLY A 298 25.59 26.44 19.90
CA GLY A 298 25.09 27.69 20.44
C GLY A 298 23.60 27.61 20.83
N ASP A 299 23.26 28.28 21.92
CA ASP A 299 21.90 28.42 22.48
C ASP A 299 20.82 28.81 21.44
N LYS A 300 21.17 29.71 20.50
CA LYS A 300 20.31 30.09 19.37
C LYS A 300 20.18 28.99 18.31
N GLU A 301 21.26 28.26 18.02
CA GLU A 301 21.27 27.18 17.03
C GLU A 301 20.42 26.00 17.50
N LEU A 302 20.64 25.55 18.73
CA LEU A 302 19.89 24.43 19.30
C LEU A 302 18.39 24.73 19.31
N ARG A 303 17.95 25.91 19.78
CA ARG A 303 16.53 26.31 19.74
C ARG A 303 15.93 26.25 18.32
N ASN A 304 16.67 26.68 17.31
CA ASN A 304 16.21 26.65 15.91
C ASN A 304 16.03 25.21 15.39
N LYS A 305 16.93 24.29 15.72
CA LYS A 305 16.79 22.87 15.36
C LYS A 305 15.65 22.21 16.15
N MET A 306 15.59 22.45 17.46
CA MET A 306 14.53 21.93 18.34
C MET A 306 13.12 22.32 17.91
N ALA A 307 12.91 23.51 17.32
CA ALA A 307 11.62 23.90 16.78
C ALA A 307 11.12 22.92 15.69
N ILE A 308 12.04 22.44 14.85
CA ILE A 308 11.77 21.48 13.78
C ILE A 308 11.61 20.07 14.36
N TRP A 309 12.47 19.69 15.31
CA TRP A 309 12.46 18.37 15.95
C TRP A 309 11.19 18.12 16.79
N ARG A 310 10.64 19.15 17.44
CA ARG A 310 9.31 19.09 18.06
C ARG A 310 8.23 18.74 17.04
N GLY A 311 8.26 19.33 15.84
CA GLY A 311 7.34 18.96 14.76
C GLY A 311 7.49 17.48 14.32
N TYR A 312 8.70 16.92 14.36
CA TYR A 312 8.90 15.48 14.12
C TYR A 312 8.31 14.62 15.25
N LYS A 313 8.54 15.00 16.51
CA LYS A 313 7.93 14.37 17.68
C LYS A 313 6.39 14.43 17.63
N GLU A 314 5.82 15.57 17.29
CA GLU A 314 4.36 15.77 17.16
C GLU A 314 3.75 14.87 16.06
N ILE A 315 4.43 14.69 14.91
CA ILE A 315 4.00 13.74 13.87
C ILE A 315 4.06 12.29 14.36
N LYS A 316 5.15 11.91 15.06
CA LYS A 316 5.30 10.59 15.71
C LYS A 316 4.19 10.33 16.72
N ASP A 317 3.93 11.28 17.61
CA ASP A 317 2.98 11.11 18.72
C ASP A 317 1.54 10.93 18.20
N ALA A 318 1.16 11.69 17.17
CA ALA A 318 -0.16 11.59 16.55
C ALA A 318 -0.32 10.38 15.61
N GLY A 319 0.66 10.15 14.72
CA GLY A 319 0.57 9.22 13.59
C GLY A 319 1.37 7.92 13.71
N GLY A 320 2.10 7.72 14.80
CA GLY A 320 3.05 6.61 14.95
C GLY A 320 4.38 6.83 14.23
N TRP A 321 5.35 5.94 14.48
CA TRP A 321 6.67 6.01 13.86
C TRP A 321 6.61 5.91 12.34
N ALA A 322 5.71 5.08 11.79
CA ALA A 322 5.52 4.95 10.35
C ALA A 322 5.16 6.30 9.69
N SER A 323 4.27 7.09 10.30
CA SER A 323 3.91 8.42 9.77
C SER A 323 5.10 9.38 9.72
N LEU A 324 6.06 9.28 10.66
CA LEU A 324 7.26 10.10 10.64
C LEU A 324 8.29 9.59 9.60
N VAL A 325 8.61 8.29 9.62
CA VAL A 325 9.59 7.64 8.73
C VAL A 325 9.24 7.87 7.26
N PHE A 326 7.96 7.70 6.90
CA PHE A 326 7.47 7.86 5.53
C PHE A 326 7.12 9.32 5.16
N ALA A 327 7.31 10.30 6.05
CA ALA A 327 7.17 11.72 5.74
C ALA A 327 8.44 12.37 5.15
N SER A 328 9.53 11.62 4.94
CA SER A 328 10.86 12.17 4.64
C SER A 328 10.90 13.22 3.50
N SER A 329 10.02 13.08 2.50
CA SER A 329 9.81 14.08 1.45
C SER A 329 9.05 15.32 1.95
N GLY A 330 9.81 16.37 2.30
CA GLY A 330 9.27 17.72 2.58
C GLY A 330 8.86 18.00 4.03
N VAL A 331 8.84 17.00 4.92
CA VAL A 331 8.54 17.19 6.36
C VAL A 331 9.42 18.24 7.05
N TYR A 332 10.70 18.37 6.68
CA TYR A 332 11.55 19.47 7.20
C TYR A 332 10.95 20.84 6.88
N ARG A 333 10.47 21.05 5.64
CA ARG A 333 9.83 22.31 5.21
C ARG A 333 8.51 22.50 5.95
N PHE A 334 7.75 21.43 6.14
CA PHE A 334 6.51 21.44 6.91
C PHE A 334 6.76 21.91 8.35
N CYS A 335 7.67 21.26 9.09
CA CYS A 335 7.97 21.60 10.49
C CYS A 335 8.68 22.96 10.65
N LYS A 336 9.48 23.39 9.67
CA LYS A 336 10.19 24.69 9.73
C LYS A 336 9.29 25.92 9.53
N TYR A 337 8.28 25.82 8.65
CA TYR A 337 7.45 26.98 8.27
C TYR A 337 6.03 26.91 8.83
N ARG A 338 5.63 25.81 9.48
CA ARG A 338 4.38 25.73 10.24
C ARG A 338 4.63 26.23 11.67
N THR A 339 3.82 27.16 12.15
CA THR A 339 3.96 27.74 13.50
C THR A 339 3.60 26.75 14.62
N ARG A 340 2.58 25.92 14.42
CA ARG A 340 2.24 24.75 15.26
C ARG A 340 1.48 23.69 14.44
N ILE A 341 1.56 22.44 14.88
CA ILE A 341 0.55 21.44 14.53
C ILE A 341 -0.75 21.83 15.23
N ASP A 342 -1.81 22.07 14.45
CA ASP A 342 -3.16 22.22 14.98
C ASP A 342 -3.79 20.86 15.25
N ASP A 343 -4.81 20.85 16.10
CA ASP A 343 -5.55 19.64 16.48
C ASP A 343 -6.12 18.90 15.26
N GLY A 344 -6.35 19.62 14.15
CA GLY A 344 -6.82 19.06 12.87
C GLY A 344 -5.81 18.14 12.21
N LEU A 345 -4.51 18.48 12.17
CA LEU A 345 -3.48 17.56 11.69
C LEU A 345 -3.33 16.36 12.63
N ALA A 346 -3.25 16.59 13.94
CA ALA A 346 -3.06 15.51 14.91
C ALA A 346 -4.20 14.48 14.81
N LEU A 347 -5.45 14.95 14.75
CA LEU A 347 -6.63 14.13 14.54
C LEU A 347 -6.57 13.37 13.20
N ARG A 348 -6.14 13.99 12.10
CA ARG A 348 -6.02 13.32 10.79
C ARG A 348 -4.92 12.26 10.75
N LEU A 349 -3.78 12.50 11.39
CA LEU A 349 -2.72 11.50 11.54
C LEU A 349 -3.20 10.32 12.39
N GLN A 350 -3.89 10.59 13.51
CA GLN A 350 -4.48 9.55 14.36
C GLN A 350 -5.59 8.76 13.62
N GLN A 351 -6.36 9.39 12.73
CA GLN A 351 -7.37 8.73 11.89
C GLN A 351 -6.75 7.74 10.90
N ILE A 352 -5.56 8.03 10.36
CA ILE A 352 -4.89 7.17 9.35
C ILE A 352 -3.82 6.25 9.95
N ARG A 353 -3.50 6.35 11.25
CA ARG A 353 -2.37 5.65 11.89
C ARG A 353 -2.34 4.14 11.58
N SER A 354 -3.39 3.38 11.90
CA SER A 354 -3.43 1.93 11.65
C SER A 354 -3.29 1.58 10.17
N ALA A 355 -3.83 2.45 9.30
CA ALA A 355 -3.74 2.30 7.86
C ALA A 355 -2.33 2.56 7.32
N VAL A 356 -1.61 3.53 7.89
CA VAL A 356 -0.20 3.84 7.59
C VAL A 356 0.73 2.76 8.10
N GLU A 357 0.53 2.27 9.34
CA GLU A 357 1.30 1.15 9.92
C GLU A 357 1.10 -0.14 9.10
N LEU A 358 -0.14 -0.45 8.67
CA LEU A 358 -0.42 -1.57 7.75
C LEU A 358 0.36 -1.47 6.45
N ALA A 359 0.31 -0.32 5.78
CA ALA A 359 1.03 -0.12 4.52
C ALA A 359 2.55 -0.15 4.71
N ALA A 360 3.05 0.36 5.84
CA ALA A 360 4.48 0.33 6.16
C ALA A 360 4.96 -1.11 6.37
N ASP A 361 4.27 -1.90 7.18
CA ASP A 361 4.67 -3.29 7.49
C ASP A 361 4.58 -4.21 6.27
N THR A 362 3.54 -4.07 5.44
CA THR A 362 3.31 -4.97 4.29
C THR A 362 4.06 -4.57 3.02
N LEU A 363 4.40 -3.28 2.82
CA LEU A 363 5.17 -2.82 1.66
C LEU A 363 6.68 -2.65 1.96
N HIS A 364 7.05 -2.45 3.23
CA HIS A 364 8.44 -2.18 3.66
C HIS A 364 8.82 -3.02 4.89
N PRO A 365 8.75 -4.36 4.88
CA PRO A 365 8.79 -5.21 6.09
C PRO A 365 10.01 -5.01 7.01
N LYS A 366 11.09 -4.41 6.52
CA LYS A 366 12.31 -4.08 7.28
C LYS A 366 12.32 -2.68 7.92
N TRP A 367 11.33 -1.82 7.69
CA TRP A 367 11.36 -0.42 8.12
C TRP A 367 11.50 -0.26 9.65
N ARG A 368 10.96 -1.22 10.42
CA ARG A 368 11.03 -1.23 11.89
C ARG A 368 12.44 -1.46 12.44
N GLU A 369 13.35 -2.05 11.65
CA GLU A 369 14.76 -2.20 12.02
C GLU A 369 15.41 -0.83 12.33
N LEU A 370 14.93 0.25 11.68
CA LEU A 370 15.42 1.61 11.92
C LEU A 370 15.16 2.11 13.35
N LEU A 371 14.18 1.54 14.06
CA LEU A 371 13.87 1.90 15.45
C LEU A 371 14.85 1.29 16.47
N ASN A 372 15.68 0.32 16.04
CA ASN A 372 16.73 -0.26 16.88
C ASN A 372 17.76 0.79 17.34
N VAL A 373 17.97 1.86 16.56
CA VAL A 373 18.91 2.95 16.89
C VAL A 373 18.55 3.71 18.18
N ILE A 374 17.29 3.61 18.63
CA ILE A 374 16.79 4.19 19.89
C ILE A 374 16.30 3.11 20.87
N GLY A 375 16.60 1.83 20.62
CA GLY A 375 16.13 0.71 21.44
C GLY A 375 14.63 0.42 21.37
N GLN A 376 13.92 0.94 20.35
CA GLN A 376 12.47 0.75 20.17
C GLN A 376 12.14 -0.21 19.01
N GLY A 377 13.01 -1.21 18.82
CA GLY A 377 12.78 -2.30 17.86
C GLY A 377 11.44 -2.98 18.10
N SER A 378 10.69 -3.24 17.02
CA SER A 378 9.38 -3.90 17.08
C SER A 378 9.23 -4.86 15.91
N VAL A 379 8.52 -5.97 16.15
CA VAL A 379 8.11 -6.92 15.11
C VAL A 379 7.01 -6.27 14.26
N ALA A 380 6.94 -6.62 12.97
CA ALA A 380 5.84 -6.21 12.10
C ALA A 380 4.48 -6.67 12.65
N LEU A 381 3.51 -5.75 12.70
CA LEU A 381 2.15 -6.03 13.17
C LEU A 381 1.31 -6.74 12.10
N TYR A 382 1.68 -6.54 10.83
CA TYR A 382 0.98 -7.03 9.65
C TYR A 382 1.98 -7.65 8.69
N ASN A 383 1.68 -8.85 8.20
CA ASN A 383 2.54 -9.60 7.28
C ASN A 383 1.74 -10.00 6.03
N GLY A 384 2.41 -10.52 5.01
CA GLY A 384 1.76 -10.91 3.77
C GLY A 384 1.40 -9.72 2.90
N HIS A 385 0.37 -9.87 2.08
CA HIS A 385 -0.01 -8.91 1.05
C HIS A 385 -0.90 -7.79 1.63
N PRO A 386 -0.69 -6.50 1.27
CA PRO A 386 -1.40 -5.36 1.86
C PRO A 386 -2.94 -5.45 1.80
N HIS A 387 -3.48 -6.15 0.80
CA HIS A 387 -4.92 -6.30 0.61
C HIS A 387 -5.53 -7.52 1.33
N GLU A 388 -4.72 -8.33 2.02
CA GLU A 388 -5.23 -9.36 2.96
C GLU A 388 -5.80 -8.74 4.25
N TRP A 389 -5.63 -7.43 4.43
CA TRP A 389 -5.99 -6.69 5.62
C TRP A 389 -7.06 -5.63 5.33
N VAL A 390 -8.05 -5.55 6.21
CA VAL A 390 -9.21 -4.67 6.08
C VAL A 390 -9.21 -3.64 7.21
N ILE A 391 -9.29 -2.35 6.85
CA ILE A 391 -9.48 -1.26 7.81
C ILE A 391 -10.95 -1.19 8.24
N MET A 392 -11.22 -1.43 9.52
CA MET A 392 -12.58 -1.38 10.08
C MET A 392 -13.02 0.07 10.38
N PRO A 393 -14.33 0.36 10.52
CA PRO A 393 -14.82 1.68 10.93
C PRO A 393 -14.29 2.14 12.29
N SER A 394 -14.02 1.19 13.19
CA SER A 394 -13.33 1.38 14.48
C SER A 394 -11.84 1.73 14.37
N ARG A 395 -11.28 1.78 13.16
CA ARG A 395 -9.85 1.93 12.83
C ARG A 395 -8.95 0.79 13.33
N SER A 396 -9.53 -0.31 13.81
CA SER A 396 -8.79 -1.57 13.92
C SER A 396 -8.57 -2.18 12.55
N VAL A 397 -7.61 -3.10 12.45
CA VAL A 397 -7.29 -3.84 11.23
C VAL A 397 -7.63 -5.31 11.48
N GLN A 398 -8.30 -5.95 10.53
CA GLN A 398 -8.62 -7.37 10.59
C GLN A 398 -8.19 -8.08 9.30
N HIS A 399 -7.80 -9.35 9.41
CA HIS A 399 -7.56 -10.17 8.23
C HIS A 399 -8.87 -10.40 7.45
N ILE A 400 -8.80 -10.40 6.12
CA ILE A 400 -9.96 -10.36 5.23
C ILE A 400 -10.94 -11.51 5.46
N THR A 401 -10.45 -12.72 5.76
CA THR A 401 -11.27 -13.89 6.14
C THR A 401 -12.25 -13.57 7.27
N SER A 402 -11.87 -12.71 8.23
CA SER A 402 -12.72 -12.31 9.36
C SER A 402 -13.95 -11.52 8.95
N THR A 403 -13.88 -10.76 7.86
CA THR A 403 -15.01 -10.00 7.30
C THR A 403 -15.97 -10.84 6.46
N TYR A 404 -15.64 -12.11 6.19
CA TYR A 404 -16.44 -13.04 5.40
C TYR A 404 -16.91 -14.29 6.16
N ARG A 405 -16.73 -14.37 7.49
CA ARG A 405 -17.19 -15.53 8.32
C ARG A 405 -18.70 -15.80 8.28
N HIS A 406 -19.50 -14.88 7.73
CA HIS A 406 -20.94 -15.08 7.51
C HIS A 406 -21.24 -15.94 6.26
N LEU A 407 -20.25 -16.20 5.41
CA LEU A 407 -20.33 -17.19 4.34
C LEU A 407 -20.11 -18.59 4.96
N GLN A 408 -20.94 -19.55 4.57
CA GLN A 408 -20.92 -20.92 5.12
C GLN A 408 -19.67 -21.73 4.71
N ALA A 409 -18.91 -21.26 3.72
CA ALA A 409 -17.64 -21.84 3.30
C ALA A 409 -16.48 -20.94 3.72
N GLU A 410 -15.32 -21.52 4.02
CA GLU A 410 -14.11 -20.75 4.32
C GLU A 410 -13.77 -19.80 3.16
N PHE A 411 -13.74 -18.50 3.46
CA PHE A 411 -13.34 -17.49 2.50
C PHE A 411 -11.83 -17.53 2.28
N LEU A 412 -11.39 -18.37 1.36
CA LEU A 412 -10.02 -18.41 0.86
C LEU A 412 -9.93 -17.56 -0.40
N PHE A 413 -9.06 -16.54 -0.38
CA PHE A 413 -8.83 -15.66 -1.53
C PHE A 413 -7.34 -15.39 -1.72
N LYS A 414 -6.80 -15.87 -2.84
CA LYS A 414 -5.40 -15.67 -3.22
C LYS A 414 -5.24 -14.38 -4.04
N PHE A 415 -4.39 -13.47 -3.56
CA PHE A 415 -3.99 -12.32 -4.36
C PHE A 415 -3.01 -12.72 -5.46
N ILE A 416 -3.26 -12.26 -6.69
CA ILE A 416 -2.46 -12.51 -7.91
C ILE A 416 -2.28 -11.22 -8.71
N ASP A 417 -1.12 -11.05 -9.34
CA ASP A 417 -0.79 -9.87 -10.17
C ASP A 417 -1.14 -10.06 -11.67
N GLU A 418 -1.30 -11.31 -12.09
CA GLU A 418 -1.65 -11.70 -13.46
C GLU A 418 -2.79 -12.74 -13.46
N SER A 419 -3.59 -12.75 -14.52
CA SER A 419 -4.70 -13.70 -14.67
C SER A 419 -4.21 -15.11 -15.01
N ILE A 420 -4.83 -16.12 -14.40
CA ILE A 420 -4.54 -17.54 -14.66
C ILE A 420 -5.54 -18.07 -15.68
N ILE A 421 -5.06 -18.76 -16.73
CA ILE A 421 -5.89 -19.28 -17.82
C ILE A 421 -6.33 -20.71 -17.52
N ASP A 422 -7.60 -21.00 -17.78
CA ASP A 422 -8.18 -22.34 -17.78
C ASP A 422 -7.65 -23.17 -18.96
N ARG A 423 -6.54 -23.87 -18.74
CA ARG A 423 -5.94 -24.76 -19.73
C ARG A 423 -6.82 -25.97 -20.08
N SER A 424 -7.80 -26.32 -19.24
CA SER A 424 -8.72 -27.43 -19.56
C SER A 424 -9.72 -27.02 -20.64
N LEU A 425 -10.07 -25.73 -20.70
CA LEU A 425 -10.99 -25.16 -21.66
C LEU A 425 -10.30 -24.58 -22.91
N PHE A 426 -9.15 -23.91 -22.74
CA PHE A 426 -8.47 -23.19 -23.83
C PHE A 426 -7.15 -23.82 -24.29
N GLY A 427 -6.69 -24.91 -23.65
CA GLY A 427 -5.38 -25.48 -23.91
C GLY A 427 -4.24 -24.50 -23.61
N ASP A 428 -3.31 -24.34 -24.54
CA ASP A 428 -2.23 -23.36 -24.47
C ASP A 428 -2.57 -22.01 -25.13
N ILE A 429 -3.79 -21.84 -25.64
CA ILE A 429 -4.26 -20.59 -26.26
C ILE A 429 -4.78 -19.65 -25.16
N ASP A 430 -4.30 -18.41 -25.15
CA ASP A 430 -4.89 -17.35 -24.31
C ASP A 430 -6.03 -16.67 -25.08
N PRO A 431 -7.31 -16.83 -24.67
CA PRO A 431 -8.48 -16.34 -25.40
C PRO A 431 -8.60 -14.82 -25.44
N ARG A 432 -7.69 -14.10 -24.77
CA ARG A 432 -7.57 -12.64 -24.83
C ARG A 432 -6.88 -12.14 -26.09
N TYR A 433 -6.13 -12.98 -26.81
CA TYR A 433 -5.52 -12.56 -28.08
C TYR A 433 -6.57 -12.45 -29.17
N THR A 434 -6.64 -11.28 -29.81
CA THR A 434 -7.52 -11.02 -30.95
C THR A 434 -6.72 -11.11 -32.25
N PRO A 435 -7.03 -12.03 -33.18
CA PRO A 435 -6.21 -12.26 -34.37
C PRO A 435 -6.19 -11.06 -35.34
N ASP A 436 -7.24 -10.24 -35.36
CA ASP A 436 -7.38 -9.11 -36.29
C ASP A 436 -6.66 -7.82 -35.86
N ILE A 437 -5.94 -7.85 -34.73
CA ILE A 437 -5.23 -6.69 -34.18
C ILE A 437 -3.71 -6.89 -34.32
N ASP A 438 -3.02 -5.97 -35.00
CA ASP A 438 -1.56 -5.92 -34.98
C ASP A 438 -1.08 -5.83 -33.53
N GLN A 439 -0.38 -6.89 -33.11
CA GLN A 439 0.02 -7.08 -31.74
C GLN A 439 0.80 -5.87 -31.23
N ASN A 440 1.75 -5.35 -31.98
CA ASN A 440 2.66 -4.33 -31.47
C ASN A 440 2.18 -2.89 -31.72
N THR A 441 1.01 -2.67 -32.33
CA THR A 441 0.49 -1.31 -32.58
C THR A 441 -0.67 -0.97 -31.65
N CYS A 442 -0.50 0.10 -30.87
CA CYS A 442 -1.54 0.56 -29.95
C CYS A 442 -2.76 1.12 -30.69
N GLN A 443 -3.91 0.45 -30.54
CA GLN A 443 -5.19 0.84 -31.15
C GLN A 443 -5.75 2.19 -30.64
N VAL A 444 -5.16 2.78 -29.60
CA VAL A 444 -5.58 4.08 -29.03
C VAL A 444 -4.71 5.25 -29.50
N CYS A 445 -3.41 5.04 -29.76
CA CYS A 445 -2.48 6.13 -30.12
C CYS A 445 -1.59 5.86 -31.35
N GLY A 446 -1.73 4.71 -32.01
CA GLY A 446 -0.94 4.30 -33.17
C GLY A 446 0.55 4.06 -32.90
N GLN A 447 1.00 4.08 -31.64
CA GLN A 447 2.40 3.91 -31.27
C GLN A 447 2.76 2.45 -30.99
N LEU A 448 4.03 2.12 -31.24
CA LEU A 448 4.63 0.82 -30.93
C LEU A 448 4.49 0.49 -29.44
N GLN A 449 3.98 -0.70 -29.14
CA GLN A 449 3.91 -1.30 -27.81
C GLN A 449 5.04 -2.31 -27.65
N SER A 450 5.74 -2.27 -26.53
CA SER A 450 6.73 -3.28 -26.14
C SER A 450 6.82 -3.34 -24.62
N ASP A 451 7.18 -4.50 -24.08
CA ASP A 451 7.53 -4.63 -22.66
C ASP A 451 8.99 -4.20 -22.40
N ASP A 452 9.81 -4.08 -23.46
CA ASP A 452 11.09 -3.37 -23.41
C ASP A 452 10.83 -1.85 -23.41
N THR A 453 11.20 -1.20 -22.31
CA THR A 453 11.04 0.23 -22.08
C THR A 453 11.82 1.11 -23.06
N THR A 454 12.85 0.58 -23.72
CA THR A 454 13.65 1.31 -24.73
C THR A 454 13.00 1.28 -26.12
N LEU A 455 12.21 0.25 -26.40
CA LEU A 455 11.49 0.09 -27.67
C LEU A 455 10.07 0.65 -27.61
N ASN A 456 9.44 0.61 -26.44
CA ASN A 456 8.06 1.06 -26.25
C ASN A 456 7.88 2.57 -26.55
N ARG A 457 6.90 2.89 -27.39
CA ARG A 457 6.49 4.27 -27.72
C ARG A 457 5.07 4.59 -27.23
N CYS A 458 4.35 3.61 -26.69
CA CYS A 458 2.98 3.79 -26.21
C CYS A 458 2.94 4.31 -24.75
N ALA A 459 2.28 5.45 -24.55
CA ALA A 459 2.08 6.09 -23.25
C ALA A 459 0.59 6.17 -22.82
N CYS A 460 -0.28 5.32 -23.37
CA CYS A 460 -1.71 5.33 -23.05
C CYS A 460 -1.99 5.02 -21.57
N PHE A 461 -1.40 3.96 -21.00
CA PHE A 461 -1.62 3.57 -19.60
C PHE A 461 -0.31 3.15 -18.90
N PRO A 462 0.65 4.08 -18.73
CA PRO A 462 2.02 3.79 -18.28
C PRO A 462 2.13 3.36 -16.80
N ALA A 463 1.02 3.40 -16.05
CA ALA A 463 0.95 2.87 -14.70
C ALA A 463 0.83 1.33 -14.66
N LEU A 464 0.38 0.70 -15.76
CA LEU A 464 0.12 -0.74 -15.86
C LEU A 464 0.94 -1.45 -16.95
N PHE A 465 1.38 -0.73 -17.98
CA PHE A 465 1.98 -1.27 -19.20
C PHE A 465 3.21 -0.46 -19.66
N GLY A 466 4.19 -1.12 -20.27
CA GLY A 466 5.37 -0.48 -20.88
C GLY A 466 6.35 0.17 -19.90
N ALA A 467 6.18 -0.08 -18.60
CA ALA A 467 7.05 0.36 -17.51
C ALA A 467 6.84 -0.56 -16.28
N PRO A 468 7.80 -0.63 -15.33
CA PRO A 468 7.63 -1.37 -14.09
C PRO A 468 6.40 -0.89 -13.30
N ARG A 469 5.49 -1.82 -13.00
CA ARG A 469 4.30 -1.57 -12.17
C ARG A 469 4.74 -1.11 -10.77
N LYS A 470 3.98 -0.16 -10.20
CA LYS A 470 4.18 0.34 -8.83
C LYS A 470 2.97 0.01 -7.96
N PRO A 471 3.16 -0.22 -6.65
CA PRO A 471 2.03 -0.34 -5.72
C PRO A 471 1.09 0.86 -5.87
N VAL A 472 -0.20 0.58 -5.96
CA VAL A 472 -1.23 1.61 -6.16
C VAL A 472 -1.69 2.08 -4.78
N PRO A 473 -1.72 3.40 -4.49
CA PRO A 473 -2.05 3.92 -3.15
C PRO A 473 -3.55 3.79 -2.83
N ILE A 474 -3.97 2.57 -2.52
CA ILE A 474 -5.33 2.15 -2.16
C ILE A 474 -5.26 1.14 -1.02
N GLN A 475 -6.37 0.95 -0.29
CA GLN A 475 -6.51 -0.10 0.71
C GLN A 475 -7.93 -0.66 0.72
N ILE A 476 -8.12 -1.85 1.31
CA ILE A 476 -9.45 -2.40 1.59
C ILE A 476 -9.95 -1.85 2.93
N PHE A 477 -11.21 -1.46 2.99
CA PHE A 477 -11.90 -1.04 4.21
C PHE A 477 -13.26 -1.72 4.32
N HIS A 478 -13.78 -1.86 5.54
CA HIS A 478 -15.11 -2.40 5.77
C HIS A 478 -16.14 -1.26 5.74
N THR A 479 -17.15 -1.41 4.90
CA THR A 479 -18.24 -0.43 4.69
C THR A 479 -19.27 -0.48 5.81
N THR A 480 -19.96 0.63 6.06
CA THR A 480 -21.00 0.74 7.10
C THR A 480 -22.42 0.56 6.56
N ASN A 481 -22.59 0.40 5.24
CA ASN A 481 -23.88 0.38 4.55
C ASN A 481 -24.26 -0.99 3.95
N GLY A 482 -23.69 -2.08 4.46
CA GLY A 482 -24.05 -3.44 4.07
C GLY A 482 -23.41 -3.97 2.79
N LYS A 483 -22.53 -3.19 2.13
CA LYS A 483 -21.72 -3.66 0.97
C LYS A 483 -20.55 -4.59 1.36
N ASN A 484 -20.46 -5.00 2.63
CA ASN A 484 -19.30 -5.64 3.25
C ASN A 484 -18.02 -4.81 3.06
N ASN A 485 -17.07 -5.24 2.21
CA ASN A 485 -15.81 -4.52 2.00
C ASN A 485 -15.85 -3.60 0.78
N GLY A 486 -15.03 -2.56 0.80
CA GLY A 486 -14.82 -1.62 -0.29
C GLY A 486 -13.34 -1.30 -0.47
N VAL A 487 -13.00 -0.60 -1.56
CA VAL A 487 -11.65 -0.08 -1.81
C VAL A 487 -11.64 1.43 -1.61
N ILE A 488 -10.67 1.97 -0.87
CA ILE A 488 -10.53 3.40 -0.59
C ILE A 488 -9.22 3.95 -1.16
N ALA A 489 -9.29 5.08 -1.85
CA ALA A 489 -8.12 5.79 -2.37
C ALA A 489 -7.33 6.45 -1.24
N ARG A 490 -6.00 6.33 -1.26
CA ARG A 490 -5.07 7.01 -0.33
C ARG A 490 -4.36 8.21 -0.95
N CYS A 491 -4.35 8.29 -2.27
CA CYS A 491 -3.94 9.48 -3.04
C CYS A 491 -5.02 9.85 -4.07
N ASP A 492 -4.91 11.04 -4.64
CA ASP A 492 -5.73 11.42 -5.79
C ASP A 492 -5.33 10.58 -7.02
N HIS A 493 -6.33 10.07 -7.75
CA HIS A 493 -6.15 9.40 -9.03
C HIS A 493 -6.74 10.25 -10.15
N GLU A 494 -5.87 10.80 -11.00
CA GLU A 494 -6.25 11.70 -12.09
C GLU A 494 -7.26 11.08 -13.06
N ARG A 495 -8.12 11.91 -13.66
CA ARG A 495 -9.09 11.47 -14.67
C ARG A 495 -8.37 10.92 -15.91
N GLY A 496 -8.70 9.69 -16.31
CA GLY A 496 -8.01 8.98 -17.39
C GLY A 496 -6.71 8.29 -16.97
N ALA A 497 -6.39 8.22 -15.68
CA ALA A 497 -5.37 7.32 -15.16
C ALA A 497 -5.95 5.92 -14.96
N ALA A 498 -5.19 4.88 -15.33
CA ALA A 498 -5.53 3.51 -14.95
C ALA A 498 -5.17 3.28 -13.48
N ILE A 499 -6.04 2.57 -12.78
CA ILE A 499 -5.91 2.22 -11.35
C ILE A 499 -5.37 0.79 -11.21
N ALA A 500 -5.97 -0.17 -11.90
CA ALA A 500 -5.55 -1.57 -11.91
C ALA A 500 -6.07 -2.31 -13.15
N GLU A 501 -5.47 -3.46 -13.44
CA GLU A 501 -6.05 -4.49 -14.29
C GLU A 501 -7.03 -5.35 -13.48
N PHE A 502 -8.13 -5.77 -14.10
CA PHE A 502 -9.08 -6.72 -13.52
C PHE A 502 -8.59 -8.15 -13.80
N VAL A 503 -7.80 -8.71 -12.88
CA VAL A 503 -7.17 -10.03 -13.04
C VAL A 503 -7.88 -11.12 -12.24
N GLY A 504 -7.90 -12.35 -12.74
CA GLY A 504 -8.60 -13.47 -12.11
C GLY A 504 -8.38 -14.78 -12.86
N PHE A 505 -9.28 -15.74 -12.66
CA PHE A 505 -9.30 -16.97 -13.45
C PHE A 505 -10.02 -16.71 -14.79
N ILE A 506 -9.34 -16.95 -15.91
CA ILE A 506 -9.89 -16.79 -17.27
C ILE A 506 -10.46 -18.14 -17.70
N THR A 507 -11.78 -18.20 -17.84
CA THR A 507 -12.56 -19.39 -18.17
C THR A 507 -13.77 -18.98 -19.02
N ASN A 508 -14.77 -19.85 -19.20
CA ASN A 508 -16.06 -19.50 -19.80
C ASN A 508 -17.17 -20.43 -19.25
N GLY A 509 -18.43 -20.08 -19.46
CA GLY A 509 -19.57 -20.91 -19.02
C GLY A 509 -19.84 -20.91 -17.51
N ILE A 510 -19.26 -19.96 -16.75
CA ILE A 510 -19.70 -19.70 -15.37
C ILE A 510 -21.01 -18.90 -15.40
N GLU A 511 -22.01 -19.43 -14.71
CA GLU A 511 -23.37 -18.92 -14.59
C GLU A 511 -23.72 -18.62 -13.13
N GLY A 512 -24.75 -17.81 -12.86
CA GLY A 512 -25.17 -17.41 -11.51
C GLY A 512 -24.17 -16.63 -10.62
N LEU A 513 -22.93 -16.43 -11.07
CA LEU A 513 -21.82 -15.87 -10.28
C LEU A 513 -21.25 -14.58 -10.86
N ASP A 514 -20.57 -13.82 -10.00
CA ASP A 514 -19.98 -12.52 -10.35
C ASP A 514 -18.73 -12.69 -11.25
N VAL A 515 -18.95 -12.57 -12.57
CA VAL A 515 -17.91 -12.64 -13.62
C VAL A 515 -17.89 -11.38 -14.48
N MET A 516 -16.70 -11.05 -14.98
CA MET A 516 -16.49 -10.01 -15.99
C MET A 516 -16.39 -10.64 -17.38
N ALA A 517 -17.25 -10.26 -18.33
CA ALA A 517 -17.14 -10.74 -19.71
C ALA A 517 -16.11 -9.92 -20.53
N GLY A 518 -15.27 -10.62 -21.29
CA GLY A 518 -14.33 -10.07 -22.26
C GLY A 518 -14.42 -10.79 -23.62
N GLY A 519 -13.59 -10.35 -24.55
CA GLY A 519 -13.53 -10.91 -25.91
C GLY A 519 -14.63 -10.40 -26.85
N SER A 520 -14.82 -11.09 -27.98
CA SER A 520 -15.77 -10.72 -29.04
C SER A 520 -17.05 -11.56 -28.98
N LYS A 521 -18.04 -11.28 -29.85
CA LYS A 521 -19.25 -12.13 -29.97
C LYS A 521 -18.95 -13.57 -30.43
N MET A 522 -17.81 -13.81 -31.10
CA MET A 522 -17.41 -15.12 -31.62
C MET A 522 -16.38 -15.82 -30.72
N GLN A 523 -15.60 -15.05 -29.96
CA GLN A 523 -14.56 -15.55 -29.07
C GLN A 523 -14.66 -14.79 -27.75
N GLY A 524 -15.63 -15.19 -26.93
CA GLY A 524 -15.86 -14.64 -25.60
C GLY A 524 -15.09 -15.41 -24.53
N TYR A 525 -14.73 -14.71 -23.45
CA TYR A 525 -14.20 -15.31 -22.23
C TYR A 525 -14.75 -14.57 -21.00
N GLN A 526 -14.59 -15.19 -19.84
CA GLN A 526 -14.98 -14.63 -18.55
C GLN A 526 -13.74 -14.52 -17.65
N ILE A 527 -13.63 -13.44 -16.88
CA ILE A 527 -12.67 -13.30 -15.77
C ILE A 527 -13.45 -13.46 -14.46
N PHE A 528 -13.17 -14.54 -13.76
CA PHE A 528 -13.80 -14.88 -12.48
C PHE A 528 -12.86 -14.58 -11.32
N GLN A 529 -13.32 -13.74 -10.37
CA GLN A 529 -12.60 -13.43 -9.12
C GLN A 529 -13.19 -14.19 -7.92
N GLY A 530 -13.38 -15.50 -8.05
CA GLY A 530 -13.95 -16.36 -7.00
C GLY A 530 -13.01 -16.60 -5.82
N GLN A 531 -12.00 -17.45 -6.03
CA GLN A 531 -10.97 -17.81 -5.03
C GLN A 531 -9.62 -17.11 -5.27
N MET A 532 -9.48 -16.36 -6.38
CA MET A 532 -8.26 -15.65 -6.72
C MET A 532 -8.55 -14.37 -7.51
N GLY A 533 -7.64 -13.41 -7.47
CA GLY A 533 -7.75 -12.13 -8.18
C GLY A 533 -6.91 -11.06 -7.50
N ASN A 534 -7.22 -9.78 -7.70
CA ASN A 534 -6.58 -8.70 -6.97
C ASN A 534 -7.62 -7.85 -6.21
N PHE A 535 -7.23 -6.65 -5.77
CA PHE A 535 -8.13 -5.76 -5.04
C PHE A 535 -9.38 -5.31 -5.83
N THR A 536 -9.42 -5.46 -7.18
CA THR A 536 -10.59 -5.04 -7.96
C THR A 536 -11.86 -5.81 -7.62
N ARG A 537 -11.74 -7.00 -7.01
CA ARG A 537 -12.86 -7.78 -6.49
C ARG A 537 -13.72 -7.00 -5.49
N PHE A 538 -13.07 -6.14 -4.71
CA PHE A 538 -13.67 -5.39 -3.62
C PHE A 538 -14.08 -3.96 -4.02
N ILE A 539 -13.96 -3.61 -5.31
CA ILE A 539 -14.47 -2.33 -5.83
C ILE A 539 -15.98 -2.45 -5.99
N ASN A 540 -16.71 -1.70 -5.16
CA ASN A 540 -18.17 -1.73 -5.10
C ASN A 540 -18.86 -1.04 -6.27
N HIS A 541 -20.15 -1.34 -6.41
CA HIS A 541 -21.01 -0.60 -7.33
C HIS A 541 -21.36 0.81 -6.81
N SER A 542 -21.42 1.77 -7.73
CA SER A 542 -22.28 2.96 -7.61
C SER A 542 -23.05 3.21 -8.89
N CYS A 543 -24.29 3.70 -8.77
CA CYS A 543 -25.06 4.21 -9.91
C CYS A 543 -24.49 5.55 -10.45
N HIS A 544 -23.66 6.25 -9.66
CA HIS A 544 -22.87 7.41 -10.08
C HIS A 544 -21.37 7.16 -9.78
N PRO A 545 -20.70 6.29 -10.56
CA PRO A 545 -19.37 5.80 -10.22
C PRO A 545 -18.26 6.80 -10.53
N ASN A 546 -17.21 6.76 -9.71
CA ASN A 546 -16.00 7.59 -9.87
C ASN A 546 -14.85 6.88 -10.62
N SER A 547 -15.07 5.64 -11.06
CA SER A 547 -14.22 4.92 -12.01
C SER A 547 -15.08 4.10 -12.98
N GLN A 548 -14.45 3.50 -13.99
CA GLN A 548 -15.12 2.63 -14.95
C GLN A 548 -14.19 1.50 -15.38
N PHE A 549 -14.75 0.38 -15.81
CA PHE A 549 -14.00 -0.58 -16.62
C PHE A 549 -13.75 -0.03 -18.03
N GLN A 550 -12.69 -0.50 -18.67
CA GLN A 550 -12.35 -0.21 -20.05
C GLN A 550 -11.54 -1.38 -20.63
N LYS A 551 -11.87 -1.79 -21.86
CA LYS A 551 -10.99 -2.66 -22.66
C LYS A 551 -9.79 -1.86 -23.17
N PHE A 552 -8.60 -2.43 -23.07
CA PHE A 552 -7.38 -1.90 -23.65
C PHE A 552 -6.55 -3.05 -24.23
N TYR A 553 -6.11 -2.91 -25.48
CA TYR A 553 -5.26 -3.90 -26.13
C TYR A 553 -3.79 -3.54 -25.90
N TRP A 554 -3.06 -4.48 -25.30
CA TRP A 554 -1.61 -4.39 -25.11
C TRP A 554 -0.95 -5.62 -25.72
N ARG A 555 -0.01 -5.42 -26.65
CA ARG A 555 0.69 -6.50 -27.35
C ARG A 555 -0.26 -7.54 -27.98
N GLY A 556 -1.38 -7.06 -28.55
CA GLY A 556 -2.45 -7.87 -29.17
C GLY A 556 -3.38 -8.61 -28.20
N ARG A 557 -3.14 -8.49 -26.88
CA ARG A 557 -3.95 -9.11 -25.82
C ARG A 557 -4.98 -8.12 -25.28
N GLU A 558 -6.23 -8.55 -25.13
CA GLU A 558 -7.28 -7.79 -24.44
C GLU A 558 -7.03 -7.76 -22.93
N HIS A 559 -6.95 -6.56 -22.36
CA HIS A 559 -6.94 -6.33 -20.92
C HIS A 559 -8.18 -5.52 -20.52
N ILE A 560 -8.82 -5.90 -19.41
CA ILE A 560 -9.90 -5.12 -18.81
C ILE A 560 -9.28 -4.33 -17.64
N ILE A 561 -9.28 -3.01 -17.74
CA ILE A 561 -8.65 -2.11 -16.77
C ILE A 561 -9.68 -1.22 -16.08
N VAL A 562 -9.43 -0.86 -14.82
CA VAL A 562 -10.18 0.14 -14.08
C VAL A 562 -9.56 1.51 -14.33
N VAL A 563 -10.33 2.45 -14.87
CA VAL A 563 -9.89 3.81 -15.21
C VAL A 563 -10.62 4.84 -14.35
N SER A 564 -9.85 5.76 -13.75
CA SER A 564 -10.36 6.83 -12.90
C SER A 564 -11.15 7.87 -13.68
N ARG A 565 -12.30 8.31 -13.14
CA ARG A 565 -13.04 9.50 -13.60
C ARG A 565 -12.60 10.79 -12.87
N GLY A 566 -11.60 10.69 -12.00
CA GLY A 566 -11.11 11.74 -11.11
C GLY A 566 -11.50 11.45 -9.65
N ILE A 567 -10.69 10.66 -8.96
CA ILE A 567 -10.93 10.23 -7.57
C ILE A 567 -10.02 11.03 -6.65
N LEU A 568 -10.57 11.54 -5.55
CA LEU A 568 -9.82 12.23 -4.50
C LEU A 568 -9.43 11.25 -3.39
N ALA A 569 -8.29 11.52 -2.73
CA ALA A 569 -7.85 10.77 -1.57
C ALA A 569 -8.93 10.75 -0.47
N GLY A 570 -9.18 9.57 0.11
CA GLY A 570 -10.22 9.33 1.11
C GLY A 570 -11.57 8.86 0.55
N ASN A 571 -11.79 8.90 -0.77
CA ASN A 571 -13.04 8.43 -1.37
C ASN A 571 -13.00 6.91 -1.64
N GLU A 572 -14.15 6.24 -1.49
CA GLU A 572 -14.36 4.88 -1.98
C GLU A 572 -14.28 4.83 -3.52
N ILE A 573 -13.54 3.88 -4.07
CA ILE A 573 -13.47 3.62 -5.51
C ILE A 573 -14.69 2.78 -5.88
N THR A 574 -15.46 3.24 -6.86
CA THR A 574 -16.70 2.59 -7.31
C THR A 574 -16.83 2.54 -8.83
N VAL A 575 -17.52 1.53 -9.34
CA VAL A 575 -17.76 1.28 -10.77
C VAL A 575 -19.25 1.04 -11.05
N ASP A 576 -19.66 1.16 -12.31
CA ASP A 576 -20.95 0.60 -12.74
C ASP A 576 -20.79 -0.90 -12.98
N TYR A 577 -21.74 -1.72 -12.52
CA TYR A 577 -21.78 -3.16 -12.76
C TYR A 577 -22.58 -3.55 -14.02
N SER A 578 -23.19 -2.58 -14.72
CA SER A 578 -24.14 -2.74 -15.84
C SER A 578 -25.56 -3.18 -15.43
N ASP A 579 -26.57 -2.88 -16.25
CA ASP A 579 -27.98 -3.24 -15.95
C ASP A 579 -28.14 -4.78 -15.95
N HIS A 580 -27.46 -5.45 -16.87
CA HIS A 580 -27.39 -6.90 -17.03
C HIS A 580 -26.96 -7.66 -15.75
N TYR A 581 -26.14 -7.06 -14.89
CA TYR A 581 -25.78 -7.62 -13.58
C TYR A 581 -26.93 -7.55 -12.58
N TRP A 582 -27.63 -6.40 -12.53
CA TRP A 582 -28.66 -6.11 -11.54
C TRP A 582 -30.04 -6.67 -11.90
N GLU A 583 -30.37 -6.78 -13.18
CA GLU A 583 -31.64 -7.36 -13.65
C GLU A 583 -31.80 -8.84 -13.28
N ARG A 584 -30.68 -9.52 -12.97
CA ARG A 584 -30.56 -10.97 -12.89
C ARG A 584 -30.03 -11.48 -11.54
N LEU A 585 -29.92 -10.60 -10.55
CA LEU A 585 -29.61 -10.94 -9.17
C LEU A 585 -30.74 -10.47 -8.26
N ASP A 586 -31.17 -11.32 -7.32
CA ASP A 586 -32.08 -10.90 -6.24
C ASP A 586 -31.31 -10.11 -5.16
N LYS A 587 -30.77 -8.96 -5.58
CA LYS A 587 -29.97 -8.06 -4.76
C LYS A 587 -30.36 -6.63 -5.06
N ALA A 588 -30.58 -5.84 -4.01
CA ALA A 588 -30.80 -4.41 -4.14
C ALA A 588 -29.48 -3.64 -4.14
N CYS A 589 -29.43 -2.52 -4.88
CA CYS A 589 -28.28 -1.65 -4.90
C CYS A 589 -28.20 -0.79 -3.62
N LEU A 590 -27.09 -0.92 -2.90
CA LEU A 590 -26.80 -0.20 -1.65
C LEU A 590 -25.84 1.00 -1.88
N CYS A 591 -25.84 1.59 -3.09
CA CYS A 591 -24.91 2.69 -3.40
C CYS A 591 -25.21 4.01 -2.68
N GLY A 592 -26.47 4.23 -2.25
CA GLY A 592 -26.90 5.47 -1.58
C GLY A 592 -27.14 6.67 -2.50
N GLU A 593 -26.94 6.54 -3.81
CA GLU A 593 -27.16 7.63 -4.77
C GLU A 593 -28.64 8.00 -4.89
N SER A 594 -28.92 9.30 -4.94
CA SER A 594 -30.29 9.81 -5.14
C SER A 594 -30.90 9.39 -6.48
N SER A 595 -30.06 9.15 -7.50
CA SER A 595 -30.40 8.61 -8.82
C SER A 595 -30.11 7.11 -8.95
N CYS A 596 -30.22 6.34 -7.86
CA CYS A 596 -30.05 4.89 -7.88
C CYS A 596 -31.04 4.23 -8.86
N ARG A 597 -30.51 3.40 -9.77
CA ARG A 597 -31.30 2.69 -10.80
C ARG A 597 -31.88 1.36 -10.32
N PHE A 598 -31.33 0.78 -9.25
CA PHE A 598 -31.73 -0.53 -8.73
C PHE A 598 -32.09 -0.49 -7.23
N PRO A 599 -32.98 0.42 -6.77
CA PRO A 599 -33.46 0.40 -5.40
C PRO A 599 -34.23 -0.90 -5.12
N GLN A 600 -34.41 -1.27 -3.84
CA GLN A 600 -35.24 -2.41 -3.47
C GLN A 600 -36.60 -2.35 -4.18
N ARG A 601 -36.92 -3.38 -4.98
CA ARG A 601 -38.28 -3.60 -5.45
C ARG A 601 -39.16 -3.75 -4.20
N LYS A 602 -40.05 -2.79 -3.96
CA LYS A 602 -41.09 -2.92 -2.94
C LYS A 602 -41.89 -4.16 -3.30
N VAL A 603 -41.72 -5.25 -2.55
CA VAL A 603 -42.58 -6.43 -2.67
C VAL A 603 -43.99 -5.94 -2.39
N ALA A 604 -44.81 -5.86 -3.44
CA ALA A 604 -46.22 -5.55 -3.30
C ALA A 604 -46.82 -6.66 -2.45
N ARG A 605 -47.14 -6.34 -1.19
CA ARG A 605 -47.88 -7.25 -0.31
C ARG A 605 -49.16 -7.61 -1.04
N ARG A 606 -49.23 -8.81 -1.61
CA ARG A 606 -50.49 -9.41 -2.08
C ARG A 606 -51.36 -9.54 -0.84
N ILE A 607 -52.27 -8.59 -0.66
CA ILE A 607 -53.37 -8.72 0.28
C ILE A 607 -54.15 -9.95 -0.18
N PRO A 608 -54.31 -11.01 0.64
CA PRO A 608 -55.12 -12.15 0.26
C PRO A 608 -56.55 -11.64 0.07
N SER A 609 -57.09 -11.79 -1.14
CA SER A 609 -58.50 -11.54 -1.39
C SER A 609 -59.32 -12.52 -0.56
N ARG A 610 -60.07 -12.01 0.41
CA ARG A 610 -61.16 -12.77 1.03
C ARG A 610 -62.20 -13.07 -0.05
N THR A 611 -62.27 -14.33 -0.47
CA THR A 611 -63.45 -14.90 -1.15
C THR A 611 -63.78 -16.24 -0.52
N ASP A 612 -64.85 -16.21 0.24
CA ASP A 612 -65.91 -17.23 0.31
C ASP A 612 -65.56 -18.61 0.86
N SER A 613 -65.76 -18.71 2.16
CA SER A 613 -66.41 -19.88 2.76
C SER A 613 -67.72 -20.21 2.03
N ASN A 614 -67.75 -21.33 1.31
CA ASN A 614 -68.86 -22.31 1.27
C ASN A 614 -68.63 -23.35 0.16
N ASN A 615 -68.23 -24.57 0.52
CA ASN A 615 -69.14 -25.70 0.31
C ASN A 615 -68.82 -26.91 1.21
N VAL A 616 -69.87 -27.65 1.55
CA VAL A 616 -69.86 -28.91 2.32
C VAL A 616 -69.89 -30.08 1.34
N GLY A 617 -69.24 -31.22 1.64
CA GLY A 617 -69.44 -32.42 0.81
C GLY A 617 -68.45 -33.58 0.93
N ASN A 618 -68.40 -34.24 2.08
CA ASN A 618 -68.38 -35.70 2.23
C ASN A 618 -68.15 -36.59 0.98
N LEU A 619 -67.12 -37.47 0.99
CA LEU A 619 -67.28 -38.92 1.31
C LEU A 619 -65.97 -39.73 1.13
N ASN A 620 -65.71 -40.57 2.15
CA ASN A 620 -64.82 -41.76 2.20
C ASN A 620 -63.35 -41.63 1.81
#